data_AF-A0A5C7I6U0-F1
#
_entry.id   AF-A0A5C7I6U0-F1
#
_cell.length_a   1.000
_cell.length_b   1.000
_cell.length_c   1.000
_cell.angle_alpha   90.00
_cell.angle_beta   90.00
_cell.angle_gamma   90.00
#
_symmetry.space_group_name_H-M   'P 1'
#
loop_
_entity.id
_entity.type
_entity.pdbx_description
1 polymer ?
#
loop_
_entity_poly.entity_id
_entity_poly.type
_entity_poly.pdbx_seq_one_letter_code
_entity_poly.pdbx_strand_id
1 'polypeptide(L)'
;MTRSMYYDTTLEQRWECIFECDHNNGHNKDNVVVDVSIEREVVSLFGGDQKETTTVMLSDHEKRMVDGVMWFKSDSRSDNMGLRSEIVERMVWEEERFGWVRGNERKVSVKREEQFGGGGVHGWKKFGCYVLVERFVLKRMDGSLLLTYDFKHTHHIRTKWE
;
A
#
# COMPACT_ATOMS: atom_id res chain seq x y z
N MET A 1 -23.90 8.77 16.27
CA MET A 1 -23.11 7.59 15.88
C MET A 1 -23.05 6.64 17.06
N THR A 2 -23.53 5.41 16.90
CA THR A 2 -23.25 4.33 17.87
C THR A 2 -21.76 4.02 17.79
N ARG A 3 -21.06 4.14 18.94
CA ARG A 3 -19.68 3.68 19.07
C ARG A 3 -19.66 2.17 18.84
N SER A 4 -19.15 1.71 17.70
CA SER A 4 -18.87 0.30 17.51
C SER A 4 -17.64 -0.05 18.34
N MET A 5 -17.80 -0.90 19.35
CA MET A 5 -16.67 -1.34 20.19
C MET A 5 -15.85 -2.44 19.52
N TYR A 6 -16.43 -3.14 18.55
CA TYR A 6 -15.83 -4.23 17.80
C TYR A 6 -15.82 -3.93 16.31
N TYR A 7 -14.87 -4.52 15.60
CA TYR A 7 -14.67 -4.40 14.16
C TYR A 7 -14.40 -5.78 13.57
N ASP A 8 -14.87 -6.00 12.35
CA ASP A 8 -14.42 -7.10 11.51
C ASP A 8 -13.19 -6.64 10.73
N THR A 9 -12.19 -7.50 10.60
CA THR A 9 -10.92 -7.18 9.94
C THR A 9 -10.51 -8.33 9.04
N THR A 10 -10.33 -8.05 7.75
CA THR A 10 -9.80 -9.01 6.78
C THR A 10 -8.46 -8.54 6.23
N LEU A 11 -7.54 -9.48 6.01
CA LEU A 11 -6.26 -9.24 5.34
C LEU A 11 -6.36 -9.72 3.89
N GLU A 12 -6.19 -8.82 2.94
CA GLU A 12 -6.21 -9.08 1.50
C GLU A 12 -4.81 -8.94 0.91
N GLN A 13 -4.44 -9.79 -0.05
CA GLN A 13 -3.15 -9.72 -0.74
C GLN A 13 -3.35 -9.43 -2.22
N ARG A 14 -2.53 -8.52 -2.78
CA ARG A 14 -2.52 -8.24 -4.22
C ARG A 14 -1.14 -7.82 -4.73
N TRP A 15 -0.93 -7.96 -6.03
CA TRP A 15 0.23 -7.37 -6.72
C TRP A 15 -0.18 -6.03 -7.32
N GLU A 16 0.48 -4.95 -6.92
CA GLU A 16 0.24 -3.60 -7.44
C GLU A 16 1.38 -3.20 -8.40
N CYS A 17 1.03 -2.73 -9.60
CA CYS A 17 2.03 -2.24 -10.55
C CYS A 17 2.63 -0.93 -10.04
N ILE A 18 3.96 -0.87 -9.95
CA ILE A 18 4.71 0.32 -9.51
C ILE A 18 5.51 0.96 -10.63
N PHE A 19 5.75 0.23 -11.71
CA PHE A 19 6.43 0.72 -12.90
C PHE A 19 6.05 -0.14 -14.10
N GLU A 20 5.80 0.52 -15.24
CA GLU A 20 5.60 -0.15 -16.52
C GLU A 20 6.26 0.64 -17.63
N CYS A 21 6.76 -0.06 -18.65
CA CYS A 21 7.23 0.55 -19.87
C CYS A 21 7.07 -0.39 -21.06
N ASP A 22 6.92 0.21 -22.25
CA ASP A 22 6.89 -0.53 -23.50
C ASP A 22 8.23 -0.45 -24.23
N HIS A 23 8.52 -1.48 -25.02
CA HIS A 23 9.66 -1.51 -25.91
C HIS A 23 9.36 -0.68 -27.16
N ASN A 24 10.00 0.49 -27.27
CA ASN A 24 10.02 1.22 -28.54
C ASN A 24 11.01 0.54 -29.50
N ASN A 25 10.50 0.02 -30.63
CA ASN A 25 11.19 -0.73 -31.71
C ASN A 25 12.50 -0.12 -32.29
N GLY A 26 13.07 0.94 -31.71
CA GLY A 26 14.25 1.65 -32.21
C GLY A 26 15.56 1.35 -31.48
N HIS A 27 15.53 0.73 -30.29
CA HIS A 27 16.75 0.48 -29.53
C HIS A 27 16.70 -0.86 -28.81
N ASN A 28 17.69 -1.71 -29.08
CA ASN A 28 17.95 -2.98 -28.40
C ASN A 28 18.26 -2.73 -26.91
N LYS A 29 17.22 -2.48 -26.12
CA LYS A 29 17.31 -2.38 -24.67
C LYS A 29 16.91 -3.71 -24.09
N ASP A 30 17.89 -4.59 -23.99
CA ASP A 30 17.79 -5.83 -23.20
C ASP A 30 17.80 -5.53 -21.70
N ASN A 31 17.66 -4.27 -21.31
CA ASN A 31 17.77 -3.81 -19.94
C ASN A 31 16.73 -2.72 -19.65
N VAL A 32 16.04 -2.86 -18.53
CA VAL A 32 15.10 -1.87 -17.99
C VAL A 32 15.58 -1.43 -16.62
N VAL A 33 15.73 -0.11 -16.46
CA VAL A 33 16.03 0.51 -15.16
C VAL A 33 14.71 0.98 -14.54
N VAL A 34 14.40 0.43 -13.38
CA VAL A 34 13.31 0.86 -12.51
C VAL A 34 13.88 1.80 -11.47
N ASP A 35 13.36 3.03 -11.39
CA ASP A 35 13.63 3.97 -10.29
C ASP A 35 12.31 4.67 -9.93
N VAL A 36 11.63 4.15 -8.91
CA VAL A 36 10.33 4.68 -8.45
C VAL A 36 10.31 4.87 -6.95
N SER A 37 9.62 5.91 -6.49
CA SER A 37 9.41 6.18 -5.07
C SER A 37 7.99 5.76 -4.68
N ILE A 38 7.87 4.85 -3.70
CA ILE A 38 6.58 4.31 -3.27
C ILE A 38 6.31 4.62 -1.80
N GLU A 39 5.04 4.91 -1.50
CA GLU A 39 4.52 5.07 -0.14
C GLU A 39 4.38 3.69 0.51
N ARG A 40 5.03 3.48 1.66
CA ARG A 40 5.07 2.16 2.31
C ARG A 40 3.76 1.78 2.98
N GLU A 41 3.07 2.79 3.47
CA GLU A 41 1.84 2.69 4.25
C GLU A 41 0.82 3.66 3.66
N VAL A 42 -0.35 3.17 3.29
CA VAL A 42 -1.43 3.99 2.74
C VAL A 42 -2.72 3.68 3.48
N VAL A 43 -3.37 4.68 4.06
CA VAL A 43 -4.65 4.52 4.74
C VAL A 43 -5.74 5.19 3.94
N SER A 44 -6.78 4.46 3.56
CA SER A 44 -7.98 5.03 2.95
C SER A 44 -9.13 5.04 3.94
N LEU A 45 -9.76 6.18 4.12
CA LEU A 45 -10.88 6.40 5.05
C LEU A 45 -12.20 6.43 4.29
N PHE A 46 -13.23 5.79 4.86
CA PHE A 46 -14.53 5.61 4.21
C PHE A 46 -15.68 6.20 5.06
N GLY A 47 -16.55 6.96 4.38
CA GLY A 47 -17.76 7.56 4.97
C GLY A 47 -18.97 6.62 4.99
N GLY A 48 -20.11 7.13 5.45
CA GLY A 48 -21.38 6.37 5.57
C GLY A 48 -21.86 5.74 4.26
N ASP A 49 -21.51 6.33 3.11
CA ASP A 49 -21.89 5.84 1.78
C ASP A 49 -20.89 4.80 1.20
N GLN A 50 -19.93 4.31 2.00
CA GLN A 50 -18.88 3.36 1.61
C GLN A 50 -17.98 3.81 0.45
N LYS A 51 -18.05 5.09 0.05
CA LYS A 51 -17.11 5.67 -0.91
C LYS A 51 -15.82 6.07 -0.21
N GLU A 52 -14.69 5.76 -0.86
CA GLU A 52 -13.40 6.28 -0.43
C GLU A 52 -13.49 7.80 -0.38
N THR A 53 -13.31 8.34 0.81
CA THR A 53 -13.50 9.77 1.05
C THR A 53 -12.15 10.49 1.12
N THR A 54 -11.13 9.81 1.63
CA THR A 54 -9.77 10.36 1.68
C THR A 54 -8.74 9.24 1.75
N THR A 55 -7.68 9.36 0.96
CA THR A 55 -6.42 8.63 1.14
C THR A 55 -5.45 9.48 1.97
N VAL A 56 -5.01 8.96 3.12
CA VAL A 56 -4.03 9.56 4.01
C VAL A 56 -2.71 8.79 3.87
N MET A 57 -1.65 9.51 3.54
CA MET A 57 -0.32 8.94 3.37
C MET A 57 0.48 9.21 4.63
N LEU A 58 0.61 8.23 5.50
CA LEU A 58 0.92 8.46 6.90
C LEU A 58 2.30 9.09 7.13
N SER A 59 2.33 10.40 7.39
CA SER A 59 3.46 11.06 8.04
C SER A 59 3.28 11.08 9.57
N ASP A 60 4.38 11.33 10.30
CA ASP A 60 4.35 11.49 11.76
C ASP A 60 3.38 12.61 12.22
N HIS A 61 3.14 13.61 11.36
CA HIS A 61 2.20 14.69 11.65
C HIS A 61 0.73 14.29 11.51
N GLU A 62 0.43 13.30 10.66
CA GLU A 62 -0.94 12.82 10.41
C GLU A 62 -1.37 11.74 11.41
N LYS A 63 -0.41 11.02 12.00
CA LYS A 63 -0.63 10.05 13.08
C LYS A 63 -0.59 10.76 14.44
N ARG A 64 -1.74 11.14 14.98
CA ARG A 64 -1.82 11.68 16.35
C ARG A 64 -2.31 10.62 17.32
N MET A 65 -1.44 10.15 18.21
CA MET A 65 -1.82 9.26 19.31
C MET A 65 -2.29 10.09 20.50
N VAL A 66 -3.55 9.92 20.90
CA VAL A 66 -4.14 10.58 22.09
C VAL A 66 -5.00 9.57 22.82
N ASP A 67 -4.73 9.34 24.10
CA ASP A 67 -5.55 8.47 24.97
C ASP A 67 -5.74 7.04 24.44
N GLY A 68 -4.66 6.43 23.92
CA GLY A 68 -4.70 5.09 23.32
C GLY A 68 -5.50 5.01 22.01
N VAL A 69 -5.76 6.14 21.37
CA VAL A 69 -6.44 6.22 20.07
C VAL A 69 -5.49 6.85 19.06
N MET A 70 -5.25 6.14 17.96
CA MET A 70 -4.61 6.68 16.78
C MET A 70 -5.66 7.41 15.94
N TRP A 71 -5.46 8.72 15.78
CA TRP A 71 -6.32 9.56 14.97
C TRP A 71 -5.74 9.71 13.57
N PHE A 72 -6.56 9.37 12.58
CA PHE A 72 -6.32 9.63 11.17
C PHE A 72 -7.03 10.93 10.80
N LYS A 73 -6.23 11.94 10.44
CA LYS A 73 -6.72 13.23 10.01
C LYS A 73 -6.68 13.33 8.49
N SER A 74 -7.65 14.04 7.94
CA SER A 74 -7.68 14.44 6.55
C SER A 74 -7.91 15.94 6.50
N ASP A 75 -7.09 16.68 5.76
CA ASP A 75 -7.28 18.12 5.58
C ASP A 75 -8.58 18.44 4.82
N SER A 76 -9.13 17.47 4.08
CA SER A 76 -10.37 17.62 3.33
C SER A 76 -11.63 17.27 4.14
N ARG A 77 -11.50 16.85 5.41
CA ARG A 77 -12.63 16.48 6.27
C ARG A 77 -12.55 17.12 7.66
N SER A 78 -13.71 17.49 8.19
CA SER A 78 -13.86 17.82 9.61
C SER A 78 -13.83 16.59 10.52
N ASP A 79 -14.16 15.42 9.96
CA ASP A 79 -14.36 14.18 10.72
C ASP A 79 -13.06 13.37 10.78
N ASN A 80 -12.34 13.52 11.89
CA ASN A 80 -11.21 12.67 12.22
C ASN A 80 -11.69 11.25 12.56
N MET A 81 -11.01 10.24 12.04
CA MET A 81 -11.30 8.85 12.40
C MET A 81 -10.31 8.37 13.45
N GLY A 82 -10.82 7.92 14.59
CA GLY A 82 -10.01 7.33 15.66
C GLY A 82 -10.10 5.81 15.63
N LEU A 83 -8.96 5.14 15.71
CA LEU A 83 -8.87 3.70 15.93
C LEU A 83 -8.06 3.43 17.20
N ARG A 84 -8.48 2.45 18.01
CA ARG A 84 -7.71 2.00 19.17
C ARG A 84 -6.31 1.57 18.74
N SER A 85 -5.28 2.02 19.44
CA SER A 85 -3.88 1.78 19.04
C SER A 85 -3.56 0.30 19.03
N GLU A 86 -4.18 -0.49 19.91
CA GLU A 86 -4.02 -1.94 20.00
C GLU A 86 -4.40 -2.64 18.67
N ILE A 87 -5.39 -2.11 17.94
CA ILE A 87 -5.79 -2.63 16.64
C ILE A 87 -4.71 -2.34 15.60
N VAL A 88 -4.18 -1.10 15.58
CA VAL A 88 -3.11 -0.69 14.65
C VAL A 88 -1.83 -1.46 14.93
N GLU A 89 -1.46 -1.59 16.21
CA GLU A 89 -0.30 -2.36 16.66
C GLU A 89 -0.43 -3.83 16.27
N ARG A 90 -1.64 -4.40 16.37
CA ARG A 90 -1.86 -5.77 15.91
C ARG A 90 -1.65 -5.93 14.41
N MET A 91 -2.13 -4.99 13.59
CA MET A 91 -1.92 -5.04 12.13
C MET A 91 -0.43 -4.99 11.80
N VAL A 92 0.28 -4.04 12.39
CA VAL A 92 1.73 -3.87 12.19
C VAL A 92 2.49 -5.12 12.63
N TRP A 93 2.12 -5.72 13.76
CA TRP A 93 2.75 -6.93 14.26
C TRP A 93 2.55 -8.14 13.33
N GLU A 94 1.37 -8.29 12.72
CA GLU A 94 1.14 -9.35 11.73
C GLU A 94 2.06 -9.16 10.52
N GLU A 95 2.17 -7.94 9.99
CA GLU A 95 3.04 -7.64 8.84
C GLU A 95 4.53 -7.85 9.17
N GLU A 96 4.98 -7.38 10.34
CA GLU A 96 6.35 -7.54 10.82
C GLU A 96 6.75 -9.00 10.97
N ARG A 97 5.81 -9.85 11.40
CA ARG A 97 6.04 -11.29 11.52
C ARG A 97 6.30 -11.97 10.17
N PHE A 98 5.77 -11.41 9.09
CA PHE A 98 5.98 -11.92 7.73
C PHE A 98 7.09 -11.18 6.96
N GLY A 99 7.91 -10.38 7.66
CA GLY A 99 9.12 -9.77 7.11
C GLY A 99 8.95 -8.30 6.70
N TRP A 100 7.77 -7.71 6.88
CA TRP A 100 7.60 -6.28 6.67
C TRP A 100 8.35 -5.47 7.74
N VAL A 101 9.38 -4.73 7.35
CA VAL A 101 10.15 -3.95 8.33
C VAL A 101 9.58 -2.55 8.45
N ARG A 102 9.02 -2.15 9.60
CA ARG A 102 8.66 -0.75 9.84
C ARG A 102 9.92 0.13 9.69
N GLY A 103 9.89 1.07 8.76
CA GLY A 103 10.99 2.00 8.52
C GLY A 103 10.60 3.41 8.95
N ASN A 104 11.60 4.25 9.15
CA ASN A 104 11.37 5.66 9.50
C ASN A 104 10.95 6.51 8.29
N GLU A 105 11.20 6.01 7.08
CA GLU A 105 10.88 6.71 5.86
C GLU A 105 9.48 6.33 5.37
N ARG A 106 8.61 7.34 5.25
CA ARG A 106 7.27 7.20 4.66
C ARG A 106 7.32 6.71 3.20
N LYS A 107 8.27 7.23 2.42
CA LYS A 107 8.53 6.83 1.03
C LYS A 107 9.84 6.08 0.93
N VAL A 108 9.86 5.00 0.16
CA VAL A 108 11.09 4.25 -0.16
C VAL A 108 11.30 4.22 -1.66
N SER A 109 12.55 4.37 -2.08
CA SER A 109 12.95 4.23 -3.47
C SER A 109 13.20 2.75 -3.81
N VAL A 110 12.57 2.28 -4.88
CA VAL A 110 12.80 0.97 -5.48
C VAL A 110 13.66 1.19 -6.72
N LYS A 111 14.94 0.81 -6.63
CA LYS A 111 15.90 0.87 -7.73
C LYS A 111 16.30 -0.52 -8.16
N ARG A 112 16.06 -0.86 -9.42
CA ARG A 112 16.38 -2.17 -9.99
C ARG A 112 16.84 -2.03 -11.44
N GLU A 113 17.71 -2.92 -11.84
CA GLU A 113 18.14 -3.11 -13.22
C GLU A 113 17.75 -4.53 -13.61
N GLU A 114 16.85 -4.64 -14.59
CA GLU A 114 16.23 -5.90 -14.98
C GLU A 114 16.64 -6.19 -16.41
N GLN A 115 17.39 -7.28 -16.59
CA GLN A 115 17.84 -7.72 -17.91
C GLN A 115 16.83 -8.69 -18.52
N PHE A 116 16.47 -8.45 -19.76
CA PHE A 116 15.65 -9.36 -20.54
C PHE A 116 16.48 -10.60 -20.91
N GLY A 117 16.18 -11.72 -20.28
CA GLY A 117 16.86 -13.01 -20.55
C GLY A 117 16.26 -13.82 -21.70
N GLY A 118 15.28 -13.29 -22.44
CA GLY A 118 14.54 -14.03 -23.45
C GLY A 118 15.27 -14.13 -24.80
N GLY A 119 15.69 -15.33 -25.20
CA GLY A 119 16.31 -15.62 -26.50
C GLY A 119 15.34 -15.71 -27.69
N GLY A 120 14.21 -15.00 -27.66
CA GLY A 120 13.17 -15.06 -28.70
C GLY A 120 13.42 -14.09 -29.86
N VAL A 121 13.05 -14.49 -31.08
CA VAL A 121 13.23 -13.71 -32.33
C VAL A 121 12.51 -12.34 -32.30
N HIS A 122 11.54 -12.15 -31.41
CA HIS A 122 10.66 -10.97 -31.37
C HIS A 122 10.90 -10.00 -30.20
N GLY A 123 11.91 -10.24 -29.35
CA GLY A 123 12.17 -9.38 -28.17
C GLY A 123 11.01 -9.36 -27.16
N TRP A 124 11.03 -8.38 -26.26
CA TRP A 124 9.92 -8.05 -25.36
C TRP A 124 9.17 -6.81 -25.89
N LYS A 125 7.88 -6.70 -25.57
CA LYS A 125 6.99 -5.59 -25.90
C LYS A 125 6.65 -4.75 -24.69
N LYS A 126 6.39 -5.39 -23.55
CA LYS A 126 6.01 -4.68 -22.32
C LYS A 126 6.76 -5.25 -21.13
N PHE A 127 7.20 -4.36 -20.26
CA PHE A 127 7.77 -4.70 -18.96
C PHE A 127 6.88 -4.11 -17.86
N GLY A 128 6.64 -4.89 -16.81
CA GLY A 128 5.96 -4.46 -15.60
C GLY A 128 6.72 -4.88 -14.35
N CYS A 129 6.78 -3.98 -13.36
CA CYS A 129 7.31 -4.22 -12.03
C CYS A 129 6.20 -4.02 -11.01
N TYR A 130 6.05 -5.00 -10.11
CA TYR A 130 4.94 -5.10 -9.18
C TYR A 130 5.44 -5.31 -7.76
N VAL A 131 4.76 -4.68 -6.80
CA VAL A 131 5.00 -4.87 -5.36
C VAL A 131 3.85 -5.67 -4.74
N LEU A 132 4.17 -6.54 -3.78
CA LEU A 132 3.15 -7.17 -2.95
C LEU A 132 2.56 -6.10 -2.01
N VAL A 133 1.24 -6.01 -2.01
CA VAL A 133 0.48 -5.17 -1.09
C VAL A 133 -0.39 -6.08 -0.25
N GLU A 134 -0.25 -5.97 1.07
CA GLU A 134 -1.16 -6.56 2.04
C GLU A 134 -2.06 -5.45 2.59
N ARG A 135 -3.37 -5.64 2.51
CA ARG A 135 -4.39 -4.65 2.83
C ARG A 135 -5.26 -5.16 3.98
N PHE A 136 -5.24 -4.47 5.11
CA PHE A 136 -6.26 -4.65 6.13
C PHE A 136 -7.51 -3.88 5.74
N VAL A 137 -8.66 -4.55 5.73
CA VAL A 137 -9.97 -3.95 5.51
C VAL A 137 -10.73 -4.02 6.82
N LEU A 138 -10.99 -2.85 7.43
CA LEU A 138 -11.71 -2.76 8.69
C LEU A 138 -13.17 -2.38 8.45
N LYS A 139 -14.09 -3.23 8.88
CA LYS A 139 -15.52 -2.98 8.82
C LYS A 139 -16.08 -2.80 10.22
N ARG A 140 -17.03 -1.88 10.37
CA ARG A 140 -17.88 -1.82 11.57
C ARG A 140 -18.79 -3.05 11.60
N MET A 141 -19.37 -3.35 12.76
CA MET A 141 -20.28 -4.49 12.93
C MET A 141 -21.56 -4.40 12.08
N ASP A 142 -21.93 -3.20 11.62
CA ASP A 142 -23.03 -3.00 10.66
C ASP A 142 -22.63 -3.30 9.19
N GLY A 143 -21.40 -3.77 8.97
CA GLY A 143 -20.84 -4.07 7.64
C GLY A 143 -20.27 -2.87 6.91
N SER A 144 -20.42 -1.64 7.42
CA SER A 144 -19.87 -0.45 6.78
C SER A 144 -18.34 -0.44 6.84
N LEU A 145 -17.71 -0.11 5.72
CA LEU A 145 -16.26 0.05 5.64
C LEU A 145 -15.84 1.28 6.45
N LEU A 146 -14.87 1.11 7.35
CA LEU A 146 -14.29 2.18 8.15
C LEU A 146 -13.04 2.73 7.47
N LEU A 147 -12.06 1.85 7.28
CA LEU A 147 -10.79 2.18 6.64
C LEU A 147 -10.18 0.95 5.97
N THR A 148 -9.28 1.20 5.03
CA THR A 148 -8.28 0.23 4.59
C THR A 148 -6.89 0.70 4.95
N TYR A 149 -5.99 -0.22 5.24
CA TYR A 149 -4.59 0.05 5.57
C TYR A 149 -3.71 -0.86 4.72
N ASP A 150 -3.02 -0.27 3.75
CA ASP A 150 -2.17 -0.97 2.81
C ASP A 150 -0.71 -0.90 3.28
N PHE A 151 -0.07 -2.08 3.35
CA PHE A 151 1.34 -2.27 3.62
C PHE A 151 2.02 -2.74 2.33
N LYS A 152 2.92 -1.91 1.79
CA LYS A 152 3.70 -2.25 0.60
C LYS A 152 5.00 -2.93 0.99
N HIS A 153 5.16 -4.17 0.55
CA HIS A 153 6.32 -5.00 0.84
C HIS A 153 7.40 -4.78 -0.22
N THR A 154 8.20 -3.72 -0.06
CA THR A 154 9.28 -3.36 -1.00
C THR A 154 10.35 -4.44 -1.20
N HIS A 155 10.40 -5.45 -0.33
CA HIS A 155 11.27 -6.62 -0.44
C HIS A 155 10.62 -7.76 -1.25
N HIS A 156 9.30 -7.72 -1.46
CA HIS A 156 8.55 -8.62 -2.33
C HIS A 156 8.19 -7.90 -3.64
N ILE A 157 9.12 -7.96 -4.59
CA ILE A 157 8.96 -7.40 -5.94
C ILE A 157 8.90 -8.53 -6.97
N ARG A 158 8.01 -8.41 -7.94
CA ARG A 158 7.93 -9.27 -9.13
C ARG A 158 8.05 -8.45 -10.39
N THR A 159 8.72 -9.00 -11.39
CA THR A 159 8.80 -8.42 -12.72
C THR A 159 8.18 -9.36 -13.74
N LYS A 160 7.60 -8.77 -14.80
CA LYS A 160 6.98 -9.49 -15.90
C LYS A 160 7.44 -8.87 -17.21
N TRP A 161 7.88 -9.73 -18.12
CA TRP A 161 8.18 -9.39 -19.50
C TRP A 161 7.11 -10.04 -20.38
N GLU A 162 6.55 -9.29 -21.32
CA GLU A 162 5.61 -9.74 -22.35
C GLU A 162 6.20 -9.58 -23.74
#